data_AF-A0A4Y9XL20-F1
#
_entry.id   AF-A0A4Y9XL20-F1
#
_cell.length_a   1.000
_cell.length_b   1.000
_cell.length_c   1.000
_cell.angle_alpha   90.00
_cell.angle_beta   90.00
_cell.angle_gamma   90.00
#
_symmetry.space_group_name_H-M   'P 1'
#
loop_
_entity.id
_entity.type
_entity.pdbx_description
1 polymer ?
#
loop_
_entity_poly.entity_id
_entity_poly.type
_entity_poly.pdbx_seq_one_letter_code
_entity_poly.pdbx_strand_id
1 'polypeptide(L)'
;MLTRDLFHSVSATEWLEVTKPNEPSWRLEDTVRLTGLLAAHGIDFVDVSSGGGDPAQKILPLDAYQVPFAEAVKKAHGDKILVGAVGDINSGTRAQQILDAGQTDVVLVGRGFLKNPGLVWSFAEDLGVEIHKALQIEWAFHGRRFRQGLNRARD
;
A
#
# COMPACT_ATOMS: atom_id res chain seq x y z
N MET A 1 -28.12 -7.49 -3.24
CA MET A 1 -27.25 -7.25 -4.41
C MET A 1 -25.84 -7.14 -3.88
N LEU A 2 -24.95 -8.08 -4.18
CA LEU A 2 -23.54 -8.00 -3.78
C LEU A 2 -22.88 -6.99 -4.72
N THR A 3 -22.70 -5.75 -4.27
CA THR A 3 -21.82 -4.79 -4.95
C THR A 3 -20.39 -5.26 -4.77
N ARG A 4 -19.63 -5.34 -5.86
CA ARG A 4 -18.20 -5.66 -5.80
C ARG A 4 -17.44 -4.41 -5.44
N ASP A 5 -16.38 -4.56 -4.66
CA ASP A 5 -15.50 -3.45 -4.30
C ASP A 5 -14.89 -2.82 -5.56
N LEU A 6 -14.89 -1.49 -5.63
CA LEU A 6 -14.37 -0.72 -6.76
C LEU A 6 -13.18 0.13 -6.33
N PHE A 7 -12.05 -0.11 -6.98
CA PHE A 7 -10.77 0.52 -6.68
C PHE A 7 -10.40 1.52 -7.76
N HIS A 8 -9.80 2.64 -7.38
CA HIS A 8 -9.27 3.64 -8.30
C HIS A 8 -7.81 3.97 -7.97
N SER A 9 -6.92 3.92 -8.96
CA SER A 9 -5.53 4.36 -8.80
C SER A 9 -5.36 5.75 -9.39
N VAL A 10 -4.63 6.62 -8.68
CA VAL A 10 -4.46 8.03 -9.04
C VAL A 10 -3.00 8.46 -8.89
N SER A 11 -2.55 9.34 -9.78
CA SER A 11 -1.29 10.08 -9.60
C SER A 11 -1.55 11.33 -8.76
N ALA A 12 -0.92 11.42 -7.58
CA ALA A 12 -1.14 12.52 -6.64
C ALA A 12 -0.66 13.89 -7.17
N THR A 13 0.36 13.89 -8.02
CA THR A 13 0.96 15.06 -8.66
C THR A 13 1.68 14.61 -9.92
N GLU A 14 1.86 15.51 -10.90
CA GLU A 14 2.69 15.29 -12.09
C GLU A 14 4.16 15.68 -11.90
N TRP A 15 4.56 16.21 -10.74
CA TRP A 15 5.93 16.65 -10.45
C TRP A 15 6.47 17.70 -11.45
N LEU A 16 5.61 18.63 -11.87
CA LEU A 16 5.91 19.67 -12.85
C LEU A 16 6.14 21.06 -12.24
N GLU A 17 5.94 21.23 -10.94
CA GLU A 17 6.01 22.51 -10.25
C GLU A 17 7.40 23.16 -10.36
N VAL A 18 8.45 22.34 -10.52
CA VAL A 18 9.83 22.81 -10.70
C VAL A 18 10.21 22.97 -12.17
N THR A 19 9.71 22.09 -13.06
CA THR A 19 10.15 22.04 -14.46
C THR A 19 9.29 22.88 -15.40
N LYS A 20 8.02 23.09 -15.04
CA LYS A 20 7.04 23.91 -15.76
C LYS A 20 6.22 24.77 -14.78
N PRO A 21 6.86 25.68 -14.01
CA PRO A 21 6.20 26.40 -12.90
C PRO A 21 5.03 27.30 -13.32
N ASN A 22 4.97 27.70 -14.60
CA ASN A 22 3.94 28.58 -15.14
C ASN A 22 2.85 27.83 -15.92
N GLU A 23 2.93 26.50 -16.03
CA GLU A 23 1.91 25.67 -16.65
C GLU A 23 1.03 25.04 -15.57
N PRO A 24 -0.30 24.98 -15.77
CA PRO A 24 -1.17 24.23 -14.87
C PRO A 24 -0.81 22.74 -14.95
N SER A 25 -0.68 22.11 -13.79
CA SER A 25 -0.44 20.68 -13.64
C SER A 25 -1.33 20.12 -12.54
N TRP A 26 -1.60 18.82 -12.57
CA TRP A 26 -2.30 18.15 -11.47
C TRP A 26 -1.44 18.15 -10.21
N ARG A 27 -2.03 18.53 -9.09
CA ARG A 27 -1.35 18.63 -7.78
C ARG A 27 -2.10 17.87 -6.70
N LEU A 28 -1.46 17.75 -5.54
CA LEU A 28 -2.01 17.02 -4.40
C LEU A 28 -3.39 17.52 -4.00
N GLU A 29 -3.64 18.83 -4.05
CA GLU A 29 -4.92 19.44 -3.73
C GLU A 29 -6.04 18.95 -4.67
N ASP A 30 -5.71 18.72 -5.95
CA ASP A 30 -6.64 18.18 -6.93
C ASP A 30 -6.98 16.73 -6.62
N THR A 31 -5.99 15.91 -6.26
CA THR A 31 -6.21 14.53 -5.80
C THR A 31 -7.08 14.48 -4.55
N VAL A 32 -6.79 15.31 -3.54
CA VAL A 32 -7.62 15.37 -2.32
C VAL A 32 -9.06 15.72 -2.68
N ARG A 33 -9.28 16.69 -3.58
CA ARG A 33 -10.63 17.03 -4.03
C ARG A 33 -11.29 15.88 -4.80
N LEU A 34 -10.58 15.26 -5.74
CA LEU A 34 -11.06 14.14 -6.54
C LEU A 34 -11.46 12.96 -5.66
N THR A 35 -10.65 12.58 -4.67
CA THR A 35 -10.95 11.48 -3.77
C THR A 35 -12.27 11.66 -3.03
N GLY A 36 -12.60 12.89 -2.62
CA GLY A 36 -13.90 13.18 -2.00
C GLY A 36 -15.08 12.91 -2.94
N LEU A 37 -14.91 13.23 -4.24
CA LEU A 37 -15.91 12.91 -5.26
C LEU A 37 -16.01 11.40 -5.50
N LEU A 38 -14.87 10.71 -5.61
CA LEU A 38 -14.82 9.27 -5.79
C LEU A 38 -15.56 8.54 -4.65
N ALA A 39 -15.31 8.93 -3.40
CA ALA A 39 -16.01 8.39 -2.24
C ALA A 39 -17.54 8.61 -2.34
N ALA A 40 -17.97 9.82 -2.72
CA ALA A 40 -19.39 10.13 -2.91
C ALA A 40 -20.06 9.33 -4.04
N HIS A 41 -19.28 8.81 -4.99
CA HIS A 41 -19.73 7.98 -6.10
C HIS A 41 -19.56 6.47 -5.86
N GLY A 42 -19.22 6.06 -4.63
CA GLY A 42 -19.15 4.65 -4.24
C GLY A 42 -17.86 3.94 -4.63
N ILE A 43 -16.74 4.68 -4.75
CA ILE A 43 -15.40 4.07 -4.77
C ILE A 43 -15.02 3.69 -3.35
N ASP A 44 -14.62 2.44 -3.16
CA ASP A 44 -14.30 1.88 -1.83
C ASP A 44 -12.85 2.12 -1.43
N PHE A 45 -11.95 2.22 -2.42
CA PHE A 45 -10.51 2.32 -2.20
C PHE A 45 -9.82 3.19 -3.25
N VAL A 46 -8.90 4.04 -2.80
CA VAL A 46 -8.00 4.80 -3.66
C VAL A 46 -6.54 4.41 -3.44
N ASP A 47 -5.89 3.95 -4.50
CA ASP A 47 -4.44 3.71 -4.54
C ASP A 47 -3.73 5.00 -4.96
N VAL A 48 -2.94 5.57 -4.04
CA VAL A 48 -2.26 6.86 -4.25
C VAL A 48 -0.83 6.64 -4.71
N SER A 49 -0.59 6.94 -5.99
CA SER A 49 0.72 6.96 -6.63
C SER A 49 1.12 8.39 -7.04
N SER A 50 2.06 8.58 -7.97
CA SER A 50 2.41 9.90 -8.51
C SER A 50 3.16 9.82 -9.85
N GLY A 51 3.09 10.90 -10.62
CA GLY A 51 3.78 11.07 -11.88
C GLY A 51 3.23 10.23 -13.04
N GLY A 52 4.00 10.18 -14.11
CA GLY A 52 3.74 9.38 -15.30
C GLY A 52 3.04 10.12 -16.44
N GLY A 53 2.47 11.32 -16.21
CA GLY A 53 1.73 12.07 -17.22
C GLY A 53 2.57 12.99 -18.11
N ASP A 54 3.80 13.34 -17.73
CA ASP A 54 4.67 14.21 -18.53
C ASP A 54 6.16 13.81 -18.44
N PRO A 55 6.91 13.76 -19.56
CA PRO A 55 8.34 13.42 -19.56
C PRO A 55 9.24 14.44 -18.85
N ALA A 56 8.79 15.68 -18.66
CA ALA A 56 9.51 16.73 -17.94
C ALA A 56 9.35 16.63 -16.41
N GLN A 57 8.62 15.64 -15.90
CA GLN A 57 8.47 15.41 -14.47
C GLN A 57 9.83 15.21 -13.78
N LYS A 58 9.96 15.71 -12.54
CA LYS A 58 11.17 15.55 -11.75
C LYS A 58 10.88 14.89 -10.40
N ILE A 59 10.82 13.56 -10.42
CA ILE A 59 10.59 12.73 -9.24
C ILE A 59 11.91 12.54 -8.47
N LEU A 60 11.86 12.72 -7.14
CA LEU A 60 12.94 12.36 -6.23
C LEU A 60 12.53 11.09 -5.47
N PRO A 61 12.83 9.88 -6.00
CA PRO A 61 12.45 8.65 -5.33
C PRO A 61 13.31 8.47 -4.06
N LEU A 62 12.65 8.54 -2.91
CA LEU A 62 13.19 8.26 -1.58
C LEU A 62 12.35 7.16 -0.93
N ASP A 63 12.76 6.68 0.24
CA ASP A 63 11.96 5.75 1.04
C ASP A 63 10.52 6.26 1.19
N ALA A 64 9.55 5.40 0.89
CA ALA A 64 8.13 5.68 1.09
C ALA A 64 7.64 7.02 0.47
N TYR A 65 8.26 7.49 -0.61
CA TYR A 65 8.12 8.88 -1.09
C TYR A 65 6.71 9.34 -1.45
N GLN A 66 5.76 8.42 -1.66
CA GLN A 66 4.36 8.76 -1.95
C GLN A 66 3.43 8.63 -0.74
N VAL A 67 3.92 8.09 0.40
CA VAL A 67 3.15 8.01 1.65
C VAL A 67 2.64 9.38 2.10
N PRO A 68 3.40 10.49 2.00
CA PRO A 68 2.86 11.81 2.36
C PRO A 68 1.61 12.21 1.55
N PHE A 69 1.48 11.74 0.31
CA PHE A 69 0.29 11.99 -0.51
C PHE A 69 -0.91 11.18 -0.01
N ALA A 70 -0.72 9.89 0.27
CA ALA A 70 -1.74 9.04 0.87
C ALA A 70 -2.18 9.60 2.23
N GLU A 71 -1.24 10.07 3.05
CA GLU A 71 -1.52 10.67 4.36
C GLU A 71 -2.39 11.93 4.24
N ALA A 72 -2.10 12.81 3.28
CA ALA A 72 -2.91 13.99 3.04
C ALA A 72 -4.36 13.64 2.65
N VAL A 73 -4.52 12.61 1.80
CA VAL A 73 -5.84 12.09 1.41
C VAL A 73 -6.56 11.47 2.61
N LYS A 74 -5.87 10.63 3.40
CA LYS A 74 -6.42 9.99 4.60
C LYS A 74 -6.86 11.01 5.65
N LYS A 75 -6.05 12.05 5.90
CA LYS A 75 -6.39 13.16 6.80
C LYS A 75 -7.64 13.93 6.35
N ALA A 76 -7.81 14.12 5.04
CA ALA A 76 -8.94 14.88 4.51
C ALA A 76 -10.26 14.11 4.54
N HIS A 77 -10.23 12.78 4.33
CA HIS A 77 -11.46 11.98 4.12
C HIS A 77 -11.74 10.95 5.22
N GLY A 78 -10.78 10.67 6.10
CA GLY A 78 -10.94 9.72 7.20
C GLY A 78 -11.37 8.34 6.69
N ASP A 79 -12.50 7.85 7.21
CA ASP A 79 -13.02 6.51 6.89
C ASP A 79 -14.09 6.50 5.79
N LYS A 80 -14.26 7.62 5.07
CA LYS A 80 -15.20 7.69 3.93
C LYS A 80 -14.77 6.86 2.74
N ILE A 81 -13.47 6.57 2.64
CA ILE A 81 -12.84 5.78 1.59
C ILE A 81 -11.53 5.21 2.14
N LEU A 82 -11.21 3.96 1.78
CA LEU A 82 -9.93 3.37 2.14
C LEU A 82 -8.82 3.98 1.28
N VAL A 83 -7.68 4.28 1.89
CA VAL A 83 -6.53 4.87 1.21
C VAL A 83 -5.40 3.85 1.18
N GLY A 84 -4.77 3.72 0.01
CA GLY A 84 -3.58 2.90 -0.21
C GLY A 84 -2.36 3.76 -0.49
N ALA A 85 -1.21 3.35 0.04
CA ALA A 85 0.08 3.95 -0.28
C ALA A 85 0.99 2.92 -0.97
N VAL A 86 1.68 3.38 -2.02
CA VAL A 86 2.71 2.63 -2.75
C VAL A 86 3.98 3.47 -2.83
N GLY A 87 5.08 2.89 -3.30
CA GLY A 87 6.30 3.63 -3.64
C GLY A 87 7.41 3.40 -2.62
N ASP A 88 8.35 2.54 -3.00
CA ASP A 88 9.59 2.26 -2.26
C ASP A 88 9.43 1.83 -0.78
N ILE A 89 8.38 1.06 -0.49
CA ILE A 89 8.18 0.42 0.83
C ILE A 89 8.74 -1.00 0.76
N ASN A 90 9.88 -1.22 1.43
CA ASN A 90 10.73 -2.39 1.17
C ASN A 90 10.87 -3.37 2.37
N SER A 91 10.26 -3.10 3.53
CA SER A 91 10.28 -4.02 4.69
C SER A 91 8.94 -4.06 5.41
N GLY A 92 8.70 -5.17 6.13
CA GLY A 92 7.51 -5.33 6.96
C GLY A 92 7.47 -4.32 8.09
N THR A 93 8.61 -4.08 8.76
CA THR A 93 8.74 -3.04 9.80
C THR A 93 8.35 -1.66 9.28
N ARG A 94 8.80 -1.29 8.07
CA ARG A 94 8.49 0.03 7.51
C ARG A 94 7.01 0.15 7.14
N ALA A 95 6.44 -0.90 6.54
CA ALA A 95 5.02 -0.96 6.24
C ALA A 95 4.18 -0.82 7.53
N GLN A 96 4.53 -1.52 8.60
CA GLN A 96 3.84 -1.43 9.88
C GLN A 96 3.93 -0.04 10.50
N GLN A 97 5.10 0.61 10.46
CA GLN A 97 5.24 1.99 10.95
C GLN A 97 4.31 2.98 10.24
N ILE A 98 4.15 2.83 8.92
CA ILE A 98 3.25 3.67 8.12
C ILE A 98 1.78 3.46 8.53
N LEU A 99 1.39 2.19 8.75
CA LEU A 99 0.05 1.82 9.19
C LEU A 99 -0.24 2.30 10.61
N ASP A 100 0.69 2.09 11.55
CA ASP A 100 0.58 2.51 12.95
C ASP A 100 0.46 4.03 13.08
N ALA A 101 1.12 4.77 12.19
CA ALA A 101 1.03 6.22 12.11
C ALA A 101 -0.29 6.73 11.49
N GLY A 102 -1.17 5.85 11.02
CA GLY A 102 -2.44 6.20 10.38
C GLY A 102 -2.28 6.94 9.05
N GLN A 103 -1.13 6.77 8.37
CA GLN A 103 -0.82 7.48 7.13
C GLN A 103 -1.56 6.89 5.92
N THR A 104 -1.97 5.63 6.01
CA THR A 104 -2.74 4.91 4.98
C THR A 104 -3.44 3.72 5.61
N ASP A 105 -4.49 3.20 4.97
CA ASP A 105 -5.20 1.98 5.41
C ASP A 105 -4.54 0.71 4.85
N VAL A 106 -3.95 0.82 3.65
CA VAL A 106 -3.31 -0.29 2.95
C VAL A 106 -1.92 0.11 2.47
N VAL A 107 -0.96 -0.80 2.59
CA VAL A 107 0.37 -0.69 1.96
C VAL A 107 0.42 -1.61 0.74
N LEU A 108 0.76 -1.04 -0.41
CA LEU A 108 0.91 -1.73 -1.68
C LEU A 108 2.39 -1.87 -2.02
N VAL A 109 2.81 -3.07 -2.44
CA VAL A 109 4.20 -3.35 -2.81
C VAL A 109 4.26 -3.90 -4.23
N GLY A 110 5.12 -3.32 -5.06
CA GLY A 110 5.35 -3.76 -6.45
C GLY A 110 6.66 -4.53 -6.60
N ARG A 111 7.78 -3.80 -6.79
CA ARG A 111 9.12 -4.37 -7.08
C ARG A 111 9.58 -5.43 -6.08
N GLY A 112 9.16 -5.36 -4.81
CA GLY A 112 9.46 -6.37 -3.80
C GLY A 112 9.00 -7.77 -4.20
N PHE A 113 7.76 -7.91 -4.70
CA PHE A 113 7.21 -9.20 -5.13
C PHE A 113 7.88 -9.75 -6.39
N LEU A 114 8.40 -8.89 -7.27
CA LEU A 114 9.15 -9.32 -8.45
C LEU A 114 10.50 -9.97 -8.08
N LYS A 115 11.14 -9.49 -7.01
CA LYS A 115 12.41 -10.02 -6.52
C LYS A 115 12.23 -11.21 -5.58
N ASN A 116 11.16 -11.20 -4.79
CA ASN A 116 10.87 -12.20 -3.78
C ASN A 116 9.37 -12.56 -3.79
N PRO A 117 8.96 -13.70 -4.39
CA PRO A 117 7.56 -14.13 -4.36
C PRO A 117 7.09 -14.51 -2.94
N GLY A 118 8.01 -14.81 -2.02
CA GLY A 118 7.75 -15.06 -0.61
C GLY A 118 7.73 -13.81 0.26
N LEU A 119 7.58 -12.61 -0.33
CA LEU A 119 7.70 -11.33 0.38
C LEU A 119 6.81 -11.24 1.61
N VAL A 120 5.60 -11.79 1.56
CA VAL A 120 4.67 -11.77 2.71
C VAL A 120 5.26 -12.52 3.91
N TRP A 121 6.00 -13.62 3.68
CA TRP A 121 6.70 -14.33 4.75
C TRP A 121 7.86 -13.51 5.28
N SER A 122 8.65 -12.88 4.41
CA SER A 122 9.74 -12.00 4.84
C SER A 122 9.22 -10.82 5.67
N PHE A 123 8.07 -10.23 5.32
CA PHE A 123 7.44 -9.17 6.12
C PHE A 123 6.91 -9.71 7.45
N ALA A 124 6.37 -10.93 7.48
CA ALA A 124 5.96 -11.57 8.72
C ALA A 124 7.15 -11.85 9.65
N GLU A 125 8.29 -12.27 9.09
CA GLU A 125 9.56 -12.45 9.80
C GLU A 125 10.10 -11.13 10.36
N ASP A 126 10.10 -10.05 9.56
CA ASP A 126 10.47 -8.70 10.00
C ASP A 126 9.67 -8.23 11.23
N LEU A 127 8.38 -8.63 11.28
CA LEU A 127 7.44 -8.25 12.33
C LEU A 127 7.36 -9.28 13.48
N GLY A 128 8.02 -10.44 13.35
CA GLY A 128 7.92 -11.52 14.32
C GLY A 128 6.51 -12.10 14.50
N VAL A 129 5.69 -12.08 13.44
CA VAL A 129 4.30 -12.56 13.47
C VAL A 129 4.13 -13.88 12.71
N GLU A 130 3.22 -14.72 13.19
CA GLU A 130 2.82 -15.94 12.47
C GLU A 130 1.64 -15.65 11.55
N ILE A 131 1.73 -16.15 10.32
CA ILE A 131 0.67 -16.00 9.31
C ILE A 131 0.19 -17.36 8.80
N HIS A 132 -1.02 -17.38 8.25
CA HIS A 132 -1.55 -18.58 7.61
C HIS A 132 -0.67 -18.97 6.41
N LYS A 133 -0.17 -20.21 6.44
CA LYS A 133 0.64 -20.83 5.39
C LYS A 133 -0.17 -21.96 4.75
N ALA A 134 0.01 -22.18 3.45
CA ALA A 134 -0.55 -23.36 2.81
C ALA A 134 -0.03 -24.63 3.50
N LEU A 135 -0.93 -25.58 3.77
CA LEU A 135 -0.63 -26.81 4.51
C LEU A 135 0.53 -27.61 3.89
N GLN A 136 0.74 -27.47 2.58
CA GLN A 136 1.77 -28.14 1.79
C GLN A 136 3.19 -27.62 2.06
N ILE A 137 3.32 -26.36 2.50
CA ILE A 137 4.62 -25.69 2.71
C ILE A 137 4.91 -25.36 4.17
N GLU A 138 3.93 -25.49 5.06
CA GLU A 138 4.04 -25.17 6.49
C GLU A 138 5.25 -25.84 7.17
N TRP A 139 5.62 -27.05 6.75
CA TRP A 139 6.76 -27.79 7.30
C TRP A 139 8.11 -27.11 7.05
N ALA A 140 8.23 -26.25 6.05
CA ALA A 140 9.47 -25.52 5.76
C ALA A 140 9.77 -24.45 6.83
N PHE A 141 8.74 -23.97 7.53
CA PHE A 141 8.85 -22.92 8.55
C PHE A 141 9.00 -23.48 9.97
N HIS A 142 8.35 -24.61 10.28
CA HIS A 142 8.31 -25.17 11.64
C HIS A 142 8.95 -26.57 11.76
N GLY A 143 9.45 -27.11 10.65
CA GLY A 143 9.96 -28.48 10.55
C GLY A 143 8.85 -29.53 10.43
N ARG A 144 9.20 -30.69 9.86
CA ARG A 144 8.25 -31.80 9.59
C ARG A 144 7.62 -32.43 10.84
N ARG A 145 8.15 -32.15 12.03
CA ARG A 145 7.67 -32.73 13.31
C ARG A 145 6.60 -31.89 14.01
N PHE A 146 6.36 -30.65 13.57
CA PHE A 146 5.43 -29.72 14.24
C PHE A 146 4.00 -30.26 14.33
N ARG A 147 3.49 -30.93 13.27
CA ARG A 147 2.13 -31.51 13.26
C ARG A 147 1.94 -32.73 14.16
N GLN A 148 3.00 -33.46 14.54
CA GLN A 148 2.83 -34.63 15.42
C GLN A 148 2.47 -34.23 16.86
N GLY A 149 2.77 -32.99 17.29
CA GLY A 149 2.39 -32.49 18.62
C GLY A 149 0.93 -32.09 18.73
N LEU A 150 0.36 -31.48 17.68
CA LEU A 150 -1.04 -31.01 17.67
C LEU A 150 -2.07 -32.14 17.63
N ASN A 151 -1.76 -33.26 16.97
CA ASN A 151 -2.66 -34.42 16.96
C ASN A 151 -2.60 -35.23 18.26
N ARG A 152 -1.47 -35.23 19.00
CA ARG A 152 -1.36 -35.94 20.29
C ARG A 152 -1.96 -35.19 21.48
N ALA A 153 -2.27 -33.90 21.32
CA ALA A 153 -2.94 -33.10 22.36
C ALA A 153 -4.47 -33.13 22.24
N ARG A 154 -5.02 -33.91 21.30
CA ARG A 154 -6.46 -34.08 21.06
C ARG A 154 -6.96 -35.49 21.39
N ASP A 155 -6.11 -36.34 21.97
CA ASP A 155 -6.44 -37.68 22.47
C ASP A 155 -6.46 -37.70 24.00
#